data_AF-A0A6A6I5G0-F1
#
_entry.id   AF-A0A6A6I5G0-F1
#
_cell.length_a   1.000
_cell.length_b   1.000
_cell.length_c   1.000
_cell.angle_alpha   90.00
_cell.angle_beta   90.00
_cell.angle_gamma   90.00
#
_symmetry.space_group_name_H-M   'P 1'
#
loop_
_entity.id
_entity.type
_entity.pdbx_description
1 polymer ?
#
loop_
_entity_poly.entity_id
_entity_poly.type
_entity_poly.pdbx_seq_one_letter_code
_entity_poly.pdbx_strand_id
1 'polypeptide(L)'
;MSSNDYYQSQPQHSEHPQYPQQQSQAHPQQEQPPPNPPPRRTGTDVALPQGSDRSHQVEVMQSYEMSRTRPETEDEQNQAILQREFPKIDSSLIAALYGDSQSLSATREMLMELSSTEG
;
A
#
# COMPACT_ATOMS: atom_id res chain seq x y z
N MET A 1 49.95 1.50 -19.02
CA MET A 1 48.70 1.73 -18.26
C MET A 1 48.04 0.36 -18.12
N SER A 2 48.19 -0.28 -16.96
CA SER A 2 47.70 -1.63 -16.72
C SER A 2 46.35 -1.57 -16.03
N SER A 3 45.37 -2.26 -16.62
CA SER A 3 44.00 -2.43 -16.13
C SER A 3 43.98 -3.25 -14.84
N ASN A 4 43.23 -2.78 -13.85
CA ASN A 4 42.90 -3.54 -12.64
C ASN A 4 41.38 -3.69 -12.57
N ASP A 5 40.89 -4.81 -13.09
CA ASP A 5 39.56 -5.35 -12.82
C ASP A 5 39.68 -6.33 -11.65
N TYR A 6 39.20 -5.92 -10.47
CA TYR A 6 38.90 -6.85 -9.38
C TYR A 6 37.59 -6.41 -8.73
N TYR A 7 36.49 -7.04 -9.18
CA TYR A 7 35.28 -7.15 -8.38
C TYR A 7 35.59 -8.06 -7.18
N GLN A 8 35.64 -7.48 -5.98
CA GLN A 8 35.70 -8.23 -4.73
C GLN A 8 34.32 -8.22 -4.07
N SER A 9 33.75 -9.41 -3.97
CA SER A 9 32.45 -9.75 -3.40
C SER A 9 32.31 -9.30 -1.94
N GLN A 10 31.23 -8.59 -1.62
CA GLN A 10 30.83 -8.31 -0.23
C GLN A 10 30.07 -9.52 0.36
N PRO A 11 30.42 -10.00 1.57
CA PRO A 11 29.59 -10.95 2.31
C PRO A 11 28.39 -10.23 2.97
N GLN A 12 27.18 -10.72 2.69
CA GLN A 12 25.95 -10.38 3.39
C GLN A 12 26.03 -10.85 4.85
N HIS A 13 26.24 -9.93 5.78
CA HIS A 13 26.06 -10.17 7.21
C HIS A 13 24.57 -10.11 7.55
N SER A 14 24.00 -11.25 7.92
CA SER A 14 22.66 -11.36 8.48
C SER A 14 22.66 -10.83 9.92
N GLU A 15 22.29 -9.56 10.11
CA GLU A 15 22.03 -9.02 11.46
C GLU A 15 20.67 -9.52 11.97
N HIS A 16 20.71 -10.45 12.92
CA HIS A 16 19.57 -10.80 13.76
C HIS A 16 19.23 -9.61 14.69
N PRO A 17 17.97 -9.12 14.73
CA PRO A 17 17.55 -8.18 15.75
C PRO A 17 17.48 -8.90 17.11
N GLN A 18 18.37 -8.54 18.03
CA GLN A 18 18.30 -8.97 19.43
C GLN A 18 17.16 -8.19 20.12
N TYR A 19 16.07 -8.88 20.46
CA TYR A 19 15.00 -8.30 21.28
C TYR A 19 15.51 -8.13 22.73
N PRO A 20 15.31 -6.97 23.37
CA PRO A 20 15.62 -6.82 24.79
C PRO A 20 14.60 -7.60 25.63
N GLN A 21 15.10 -8.51 26.46
CA GLN A 21 14.32 -9.19 27.49
C GLN A 21 13.98 -8.18 28.59
N GLN A 22 12.72 -7.74 28.66
CA GLN A 22 12.23 -6.94 29.78
C GLN A 22 12.02 -7.84 31.00
N GLN A 23 12.79 -7.57 32.04
CA GLN A 23 12.68 -8.15 33.36
C GLN A 23 11.64 -7.34 34.15
N SER A 24 10.43 -7.85 34.29
CA SER A 24 9.34 -7.16 35.01
C SER A 24 9.39 -7.49 36.51
N GLN A 25 9.67 -6.46 37.32
CA GLN A 25 9.57 -6.47 38.78
C GLN A 25 8.13 -6.63 39.26
N ALA A 26 7.99 -7.25 40.44
CA ALA A 26 6.76 -7.65 41.09
C ALA A 26 5.88 -6.48 41.57
N HIS A 27 4.59 -6.54 41.23
CA HIS A 27 3.51 -5.79 41.90
C HIS A 27 2.40 -6.79 42.28
N PRO A 28 1.88 -6.78 43.52
CA PRO A 28 0.83 -7.70 43.96
C PRO A 28 -0.53 -7.01 43.90
N GLN A 29 -1.39 -7.34 42.92
CA GLN A 29 -2.83 -7.06 43.05
C GLN A 29 -3.67 -7.82 42.00
N GLN A 30 -4.62 -8.59 42.53
CA GLN A 30 -5.87 -9.08 41.92
C GLN A 30 -5.76 -10.26 40.92
N GLU A 31 -6.28 -11.39 41.38
CA GLU A 31 -6.33 -12.72 40.75
C GLU A 31 -7.23 -12.78 39.50
N GLN A 32 -6.79 -12.17 38.40
CA GLN A 32 -7.21 -12.62 37.07
C GLN A 32 -6.13 -13.54 36.51
N PRO A 33 -6.45 -14.79 36.11
CA PRO A 33 -5.47 -15.63 35.44
C PRO A 33 -4.98 -14.90 34.18
N PRO A 34 -3.66 -14.83 33.94
CA PRO A 34 -3.15 -14.20 32.74
C PRO A 34 -3.75 -14.88 31.51
N PRO A 35 -4.11 -14.12 30.45
CA PRO A 35 -4.61 -14.71 29.22
C PRO A 35 -3.60 -15.73 28.70
N ASN A 36 -4.09 -16.89 28.29
CA ASN A 36 -3.26 -17.99 27.80
C ASN A 36 -2.22 -17.44 26.80
N PRO A 37 -0.93 -17.81 26.95
CA PRO A 37 0.06 -17.47 25.94
C PRO A 37 -0.40 -18.05 24.59
N PRO A 38 -0.17 -17.34 23.47
CA PRO A 38 -0.54 -17.83 22.16
C PRO A 38 0.07 -19.23 21.95
N PRO A 39 -0.66 -20.15 21.29
CA PRO A 39 -0.22 -21.52 21.09
C PRO A 39 1.24 -21.57 20.61
N ARG A 40 2.10 -22.28 21.35
CA ARG A 40 3.50 -22.47 20.95
C ARG A 40 3.54 -23.12 19.58
N ARG A 41 3.98 -22.32 18.59
CA ARG A 41 4.15 -22.64 17.17
C ARG A 41 4.91 -23.95 16.98
N THR A 42 4.19 -25.07 16.93
CA THR A 42 4.75 -26.38 16.57
C THR A 42 4.07 -26.99 15.35
N GLY A 43 3.08 -26.29 14.78
CA GLY A 43 2.37 -26.69 13.56
C GLY A 43 2.15 -25.54 12.55
N THR A 44 2.93 -24.46 12.63
CA THR A 44 2.79 -23.29 11.74
C THR A 44 3.67 -23.38 10.48
N ASP A 45 4.55 -24.39 10.39
CA ASP A 45 5.43 -24.55 9.23
C ASP A 45 4.66 -24.99 7.97
N VAL A 46 3.58 -25.77 8.13
CA VAL A 46 2.77 -26.32 7.01
C VAL A 46 1.78 -25.30 6.44
N ALA A 47 1.45 -24.24 7.18
CA ALA A 47 0.41 -23.27 6.80
C ALA A 47 0.97 -21.96 6.23
N LEU A 48 2.30 -21.78 6.23
CA LEU A 48 2.94 -20.63 5.61
C LEU A 48 3.28 -20.99 4.15
N PRO A 49 3.01 -20.10 3.18
CA PRO A 49 3.55 -20.19 1.83
C PRO A 49 5.02 -20.60 1.87
N GLN A 50 5.35 -21.80 1.38
CA GLN A 50 6.72 -22.27 1.31
C GLN A 50 7.27 -22.06 -0.10
N GLY A 51 8.56 -21.71 -0.20
CA GLY A 51 9.25 -21.60 -1.48
C GLY A 51 8.62 -20.58 -2.45
N SER A 52 8.24 -21.05 -3.65
CA SER A 52 7.78 -20.22 -4.77
C SER A 52 6.49 -19.45 -4.50
N ASP A 53 5.59 -19.99 -3.67
CA ASP A 53 4.33 -19.32 -3.31
C ASP A 53 4.60 -18.06 -2.47
N ARG A 54 5.61 -18.12 -1.60
CA ARG A 54 6.08 -16.96 -0.83
C ARG A 54 6.70 -15.90 -1.73
N SER A 55 7.53 -16.29 -2.69
CA SER A 55 8.12 -15.32 -3.63
C SER A 55 7.04 -14.65 -4.48
N HIS A 56 6.03 -15.38 -4.92
CA HIS A 56 4.91 -14.82 -5.67
C HIS A 56 4.11 -13.84 -4.81
N GLN A 57 3.78 -14.20 -3.56
CA GLN A 57 3.11 -13.31 -2.63
C GLN A 57 3.91 -12.03 -2.36
N VAL A 58 5.23 -12.15 -2.18
CA VAL A 58 6.14 -11.02 -1.95
C VAL A 58 6.24 -10.13 -3.20
N GLU A 59 6.26 -10.70 -4.40
CA GLU A 59 6.24 -9.94 -5.66
C GLU A 59 4.93 -9.18 -5.85
N VAL A 60 3.80 -9.83 -5.61
CA VAL A 60 2.47 -9.21 -5.69
C VAL A 60 2.35 -8.06 -4.69
N MET A 61 2.76 -8.27 -3.42
CA MET A 61 2.75 -7.20 -2.41
C MET A 61 3.61 -6.00 -2.83
N GLN A 62 4.83 -6.26 -3.31
CA GLN A 62 5.71 -5.19 -3.80
C GLN A 62 5.12 -4.46 -5.01
N SER A 63 4.47 -5.17 -5.94
CA SER A 63 3.84 -4.53 -7.11
C SER A 63 2.70 -3.59 -6.71
N TYR A 64 1.91 -3.95 -5.69
CA TYR A 64 0.86 -3.07 -5.16
C TYR A 64 1.47 -1.83 -4.50
N GLU A 65 2.51 -1.98 -3.68
CA GLU A 65 3.22 -0.85 -3.09
C GLU A 65 3.82 0.08 -4.15
N MET A 66 4.49 -0.50 -5.17
CA MET A 66 5.03 0.25 -6.30
C MET A 66 3.94 0.99 -7.08
N SER A 67 2.80 0.35 -7.33
CA SER A 67 1.66 0.97 -8.02
C SER A 67 1.05 2.12 -7.22
N ARG A 68 1.00 2.00 -5.89
CA ARG A 68 0.51 3.05 -4.98
C ARG A 68 1.48 4.23 -4.85
N THR A 69 2.78 3.98 -5.01
CA THR A 69 3.80 5.04 -5.03
C THR A 69 3.92 5.74 -6.38
N ARG A 70 3.23 5.28 -7.42
CA ARG A 70 3.19 6.02 -8.69
C ARG A 70 2.50 7.36 -8.41
N PRO A 71 3.15 8.48 -8.77
CA PRO A 71 2.50 9.77 -8.64
C PRO A 71 1.22 9.75 -9.49
N GLU A 72 0.10 10.10 -8.88
CA GLU A 72 -1.15 10.31 -9.61
C GLU A 72 -0.89 11.30 -10.74
N THR A 73 -1.25 10.90 -11.95
CA THR A 73 -1.15 11.76 -13.12
C THR A 73 -2.01 13.00 -12.92
N GLU A 74 -1.67 14.09 -13.62
CA GLU A 74 -2.47 15.32 -13.57
C GLU A 74 -3.94 15.05 -13.97
N ASP A 75 -4.16 14.13 -14.90
CA ASP A 75 -5.50 13.71 -15.33
C ASP A 75 -6.29 13.00 -14.23
N GLU A 76 -5.65 12.11 -13.47
CA GLU A 76 -6.26 11.44 -12.31
C GLU A 76 -6.59 12.45 -11.21
N GLN A 77 -5.70 13.41 -10.96
CA GLN A 77 -5.94 14.49 -9.99
C GLN A 77 -7.11 15.38 -10.41
N ASN A 78 -7.18 15.77 -11.67
CA ASN A 78 -8.27 16.59 -12.20
C ASN A 78 -9.62 15.85 -12.15
N GLN A 79 -9.65 14.57 -12.53
CA GLN A 79 -10.84 13.74 -12.39
C GLN A 79 -11.26 13.59 -10.92
N ALA A 80 -10.31 13.43 -10.00
CA ALA A 80 -10.59 13.37 -8.56
C ALA A 80 -11.16 14.69 -8.02
N ILE A 81 -10.70 15.84 -8.51
CA ILE A 81 -11.28 17.15 -8.18
C ILE A 81 -12.74 17.21 -8.63
N LEU A 82 -13.02 16.85 -9.89
CA LEU A 82 -14.38 16.87 -10.45
C LEU A 82 -15.32 15.91 -9.69
N GLN A 83 -14.85 14.72 -9.31
CA GLN A 83 -15.64 13.78 -8.50
C GLN A 83 -15.99 14.34 -7.11
N ARG A 84 -15.10 15.11 -6.49
CA ARG A 84 -15.39 15.77 -5.19
C ARG A 84 -16.41 16.89 -5.35
N GLU A 85 -16.39 17.61 -6.46
CA GLU A 85 -17.30 18.72 -6.75
C GLU A 85 -18.69 18.23 -7.18
N PHE A 86 -18.76 17.12 -7.91
CA PHE A 86 -19.99 16.54 -8.44
C PHE A 86 -20.19 15.10 -7.92
N PRO A 87 -20.38 14.90 -6.60
CA PRO A 87 -20.49 13.56 -6.01
C PRO A 87 -21.74 12.78 -6.44
N LYS A 88 -22.71 13.45 -7.09
CA LYS A 88 -23.90 12.82 -7.67
C LYS A 88 -23.68 12.29 -9.08
N ILE A 89 -22.60 12.71 -9.75
CA ILE A 89 -22.30 12.34 -11.12
C ILE A 89 -21.36 11.13 -11.12
N ASP A 90 -21.63 10.18 -12.01
CA ASP A 90 -20.82 8.97 -12.15
C ASP A 90 -19.38 9.27 -12.61
N SER A 91 -18.41 8.57 -12.03
CA SER A 91 -16.99 8.71 -12.38
C SER A 91 -16.69 8.37 -13.84
N SER A 92 -17.43 7.45 -14.43
CA SER A 92 -17.30 7.08 -15.85
C SER A 92 -17.68 8.23 -16.78
N LEU A 93 -18.73 8.99 -16.44
CA LEU A 93 -19.15 10.15 -17.20
C LEU A 93 -18.12 11.28 -17.08
N ILE A 94 -17.62 11.52 -15.86
CA ILE A 94 -16.55 12.50 -15.61
C ILE A 94 -15.31 12.14 -16.42
N ALA A 95 -14.90 10.87 -16.43
CA ALA A 95 -13.74 10.40 -17.19
C ALA A 95 -13.95 10.56 -18.71
N ALA A 96 -15.15 10.28 -19.22
CA ALA A 96 -15.46 10.44 -20.63
C ALA A 96 -15.39 11.91 -21.07
N LEU A 97 -16.01 12.82 -20.31
CA LEU A 97 -16.01 14.25 -20.61
C LEU A 97 -14.63 14.89 -20.44
N TYR A 98 -13.90 14.49 -19.40
CA TYR A 98 -12.54 14.96 -19.16
C TYR A 98 -11.56 14.40 -20.20
N GLY A 99 -11.71 13.15 -20.64
CA GLY A 99 -10.91 12.58 -21.71
C GLY A 99 -11.10 13.28 -23.06
N ASP A 100 -12.31 13.76 -23.34
CA ASP A 100 -12.63 14.52 -24.56
C ASP A 100 -12.13 15.98 -24.49
N SER A 101 -12.36 16.67 -23.37
CA SER A 101 -11.98 18.08 -23.22
C SER A 101 -10.50 18.29 -22.87
N GLN A 102 -9.89 17.31 -22.19
CA GLN A 102 -8.60 17.39 -21.49
C GLN A 102 -8.44 18.68 -20.66
N SER A 103 -9.54 19.22 -20.16
CA SER A 103 -9.58 20.53 -19.50
C SER A 103 -10.53 20.50 -18.30
N LEU A 104 -9.96 20.74 -17.12
CA LEU A 104 -10.70 20.77 -15.86
C LEU A 104 -11.84 21.80 -15.89
N SER A 105 -11.57 23.01 -16.39
CA SER A 105 -12.56 24.09 -16.43
C SER A 105 -13.69 23.80 -17.42
N ALA A 106 -13.36 23.31 -18.62
CA ALA A 106 -14.37 22.97 -19.61
C ALA A 106 -15.28 21.84 -19.12
N THR A 107 -14.71 20.79 -18.52
CA THR A 107 -15.50 19.69 -17.95
C THR A 107 -16.34 20.16 -16.76
N ARG A 108 -15.82 21.05 -15.91
CA ARG A 108 -16.60 21.63 -14.81
C ARG A 108 -17.84 22.35 -15.30
N GLU A 109 -17.74 23.19 -16.32
CA GLU A 109 -18.91 23.90 -16.88
C GLU A 109 -19.97 22.92 -17.42
N MET A 110 -19.55 21.90 -18.18
CA MET A 110 -20.47 20.88 -18.70
C MET A 110 -21.16 20.10 -17.56
N LEU A 111 -20.41 19.74 -16.51
CA LEU A 111 -20.98 19.05 -15.34
C LEU A 111 -21.92 19.94 -14.52
N MET A 112 -21.69 21.26 -14.47
CA MET A 112 -22.61 22.21 -13.84
C MET A 112 -23.94 22.29 -14.59
N GLU A 113 -23.92 22.33 -15.92
CA GLU A 113 -25.14 22.32 -16.73
C GLU A 113 -25.95 21.04 -16.50
N LEU A 114 -25.28 19.88 -16.51
CA LEU A 114 -25.92 18.60 -16.24
C LEU A 114 -26.50 18.54 -14.83
N SER A 115 -25.71 18.88 -13.80
CA SER A 115 -26.18 18.88 -12.41
C SER A 115 -27.32 19.87 -12.16
N SER A 116 -27.41 20.96 -12.93
CA SER A 116 -28.49 21.95 -12.82
C SER A 116 -29.77 21.50 -13.55
N THR A 117 -29.65 20.62 -14.54
CA THR A 117 -30.78 20.09 -15.31
C THR A 117 -31.51 18.95 -14.57
N GLU A 118 -30.86 18.32 -13.58
CA GLU A 118 -31.41 17.22 -12.79
C GLU A 118 -32.10 17.66 -11.46
N GLY A 119 -32.54 18.92 -11.37
CA GLY A 119 -33.33 19.47 -10.26
C GLY A 119 -34.70 19.98 -10.70
#